data_AF-A0A6N2MFG6-F1
#
_entry.id   AF-A0A6N2MFG6-F1
#
_cell.length_a   1.000
_cell.length_b   1.000
_cell.length_c   1.000
_cell.angle_alpha   90.00
_cell.angle_beta   90.00
_cell.angle_gamma   90.00
#
_symmetry.space_group_name_H-M   'P 1'
#
loop_
_entity.id
_entity.type
_entity.pdbx_description
1 polymer ?
#
loop_
_entity_poly.entity_id
_entity_poly.type
_entity_poly.pdbx_seq_one_letter_code
_entity_poly.pdbx_strand_id
1 'polypeptide(L)'
;MPAFSKLYLFAYNSLQAFGWAVSLLAILINFFSTHSLDGAYASAGDLICLLQTVSFLEVIHGALGIVPSGVLFPFMQWGGRTHFVLAIVRQIVEVQELPSVFITFVAWSIAEI
;
A
#
# COMPACT_ATOMS: atom_id res chain seq x y z
N MET A 1 -18.34 -5.64 -19.32
CA MET A 1 -16.87 -5.86 -19.28
C MET A 1 -16.56 -7.22 -19.88
N PRO A 2 -15.54 -7.33 -20.75
CA PRO A 2 -15.05 -8.59 -21.27
C PRO A 2 -14.60 -9.52 -20.12
N ALA A 3 -14.75 -10.84 -20.29
CA ALA A 3 -14.30 -11.82 -19.28
C ALA A 3 -12.80 -11.69 -18.95
N PHE A 4 -11.99 -11.31 -19.95
CA PHE A 4 -10.56 -11.08 -19.80
C PHE A 4 -10.24 -9.93 -18.81
N SER A 5 -10.97 -8.82 -18.88
CA SER A 5 -10.78 -7.68 -17.95
C SER A 5 -11.11 -8.07 -16.51
N LYS A 6 -12.13 -8.92 -16.31
CA LYS A 6 -12.49 -9.42 -14.96
C LYS A 6 -11.41 -10.32 -14.38
N LEU A 7 -10.87 -11.25 -15.18
CA LEU A 7 -9.79 -12.14 -14.74
C LEU A 7 -8.51 -11.36 -14.42
N TYR A 8 -8.17 -10.38 -15.26
CA TYR A 8 -7.04 -9.48 -15.02
C TYR A 8 -7.20 -8.69 -13.72
N LEU A 9 -8.36 -8.07 -13.50
CA LEU A 9 -8.62 -7.31 -12.27
C LEU A 9 -8.59 -8.23 -11.04
N PHE A 10 -9.14 -9.43 -11.13
CA PHE A 10 -9.07 -10.40 -10.04
C PHE A 10 -7.61 -10.74 -9.69
N ALA A 11 -6.80 -11.09 -10.69
CA ALA A 11 -5.38 -11.40 -10.49
C ALA A 11 -4.60 -10.21 -9.90
N TYR A 12 -4.85 -9.00 -10.39
CA TYR A 12 -4.25 -7.77 -9.89
C TYR A 12 -4.60 -7.54 -8.41
N ASN A 13 -5.89 -7.59 -8.05
CA ASN A 13 -6.35 -7.39 -6.67
C ASN A 13 -5.80 -8.49 -5.74
N SER A 14 -5.77 -9.75 -6.18
CA SER A 14 -5.18 -10.83 -5.39
C SER A 14 -3.69 -10.63 -5.14
N LEU A 15 -2.94 -10.14 -6.13
CA LEU A 15 -1.51 -9.87 -5.97
C LEU A 15 -1.26 -8.68 -5.03
N GLN A 16 -2.05 -7.61 -5.14
CA GLN A 16 -2.02 -6.47 -4.21
C GLN A 16 -2.33 -6.93 -2.78
N ALA A 17 -3.45 -7.62 -2.56
CA ALA A 17 -3.85 -8.13 -1.25
C ALA A 17 -2.77 -9.04 -0.64
N PHE A 18 -2.15 -9.89 -1.46
CA PHE A 18 -1.03 -10.72 -1.01
C PHE A 18 0.19 -9.88 -0.57
N GLY A 19 0.57 -8.87 -1.35
CA GLY A 19 1.66 -7.96 -0.98
C GLY A 19 1.41 -7.20 0.32
N TRP A 20 0.19 -6.71 0.53
CA TRP A 20 -0.22 -6.05 1.77
C TRP A 20 -0.26 -7.02 2.96
N ALA A 21 -0.71 -8.26 2.75
CA ALA A 21 -0.66 -9.30 3.77
C ALA A 21 0.78 -9.65 4.20
N VAL A 22 1.71 -9.77 3.24
CA VAL A 22 3.13 -9.98 3.55
C VAL A 22 3.72 -8.80 4.32
N SER A 23 3.39 -7.57 3.92
CA SER A 23 3.82 -6.35 4.62
C SER A 23 3.32 -6.32 6.07
N LEU A 24 2.05 -6.68 6.29
CA LEU A 24 1.47 -6.77 7.63
C LEU A 24 2.16 -7.83 8.49
N LEU A 25 2.37 -9.03 7.93
CA LEU A 25 3.03 -10.11 8.65
C LEU A 25 4.47 -9.72 9.04
N ALA A 26 5.21 -9.08 8.14
CA ALA A 26 6.56 -8.60 8.42
C ALA A 26 6.58 -7.61 9.60
N ILE A 27 5.68 -6.61 9.59
CA ILE A 27 5.54 -5.62 10.67
C ILE A 27 5.18 -6.29 12.00
N LEU A 28 4.23 -7.23 11.99
CA LEU A 28 3.80 -7.94 13.20
C LEU A 28 4.91 -8.83 13.76
N ILE A 29 5.63 -9.58 12.90
CA ILE A 29 6.78 -10.39 13.32
C ILE A 29 7.85 -9.51 13.96
N ASN A 30 8.17 -8.36 13.35
CA ASN A 30 9.13 -7.42 13.90
C ASN A 30 8.68 -6.89 15.27
N PHE A 31 7.40 -6.53 15.40
CA PHE A 31 6.83 -6.07 16.66
C PHE A 31 6.89 -7.13 17.76
N PHE A 32 6.48 -8.37 17.48
CA PHE A 32 6.54 -9.46 18.46
C PHE A 32 7.97 -9.87 18.83
N SER A 33 8.93 -9.70 17.93
CA SER A 33 10.34 -10.04 18.20
C SER A 33 11.08 -8.97 18.99
N THR A 34 10.78 -7.69 18.75
CA THR A 34 11.53 -6.56 19.33
C THR A 34 10.78 -5.87 20.47
N HIS A 35 9.48 -6.11 20.60
CA HIS A 35 8.56 -5.34 21.45
C HIS A 35 8.63 -3.82 21.23
N SER A 36 9.13 -3.38 20.07
CA SER A 36 9.23 -1.97 19.66
C SER A 36 8.41 -1.70 18.41
N LEU A 37 7.92 -0.46 18.30
CA LEU A 37 7.17 0.05 17.15
C LEU A 37 8.09 0.67 16.08
N ASP A 38 9.32 0.98 16.44
CA ASP A 38 10.21 1.84 15.65
C ASP A 38 10.71 1.12 14.38
N GLY A 39 10.81 -0.21 14.42
CA GLY A 39 11.27 -1.03 13.28
C GLY A 39 10.21 -1.33 12.20
N ALA A 40 9.03 -0.69 12.23
CA ALA A 40 7.96 -0.96 11.27
C ALA A 40 8.37 -0.63 9.83
N TYR A 41 9.03 0.51 9.63
CA TYR A 41 9.49 0.94 8.32
C TYR A 41 10.65 0.07 7.82
N ALA A 42 11.61 -0.25 8.67
CA ALA A 42 12.72 -1.13 8.30
C ALA A 42 12.25 -2.54 7.87
N SER A 43 11.14 -3.01 8.43
CA SER A 43 10.59 -4.34 8.14
C SER A 43 9.83 -4.40 6.81
N ALA A 44 8.97 -3.43 6.51
CA ALA A 44 8.05 -3.50 5.37
C ALA A 44 7.96 -2.22 4.52
N GLY A 45 8.70 -1.17 4.86
CA GLY A 45 8.61 0.14 4.21
C GLY A 45 8.90 0.11 2.72
N ASP A 46 9.95 -0.60 2.30
CA ASP A 46 10.28 -0.74 0.87
C ASP A 46 9.21 -1.49 0.08
N LEU A 47 8.62 -2.54 0.68
CA LEU A 47 7.54 -3.30 0.07
C LEU A 47 6.27 -2.42 -0.06
N ILE A 48 5.91 -1.68 0.99
CA ILE A 48 4.78 -0.74 0.97
C ILE A 48 4.99 0.37 -0.06
N CYS A 49 6.22 0.89 -0.19
CA CYS A 49 6.57 1.85 -1.25
C CYS A 49 6.33 1.28 -2.65
N LEU A 50 6.72 0.02 -2.87
CA LEU A 50 6.49 -0.67 -4.13
C LEU A 50 5.00 -0.86 -4.39
N LEU A 51 4.24 -1.36 -3.40
CA LEU A 51 2.80 -1.57 -3.52
C LEU A 51 2.06 -0.27 -3.86
N GLN A 52 2.41 0.83 -3.19
CA GLN A 52 1.85 2.14 -3.53
C GLN A 52 2.20 2.59 -4.95
N THR A 53 3.43 2.34 -5.41
CA THR A 53 3.81 2.68 -6.79
C THR A 53 2.99 1.86 -7.80
N VAL A 54 2.78 0.58 -7.52
CA VAL A 54 1.98 -0.32 -8.36
C VAL A 54 0.49 0.05 -8.31
N SER A 55 -0.03 0.55 -7.19
CA SER A 55 -1.41 1.03 -7.04
C SER A 55 -1.77 2.19 -7.97
N PHE A 56 -0.79 2.86 -8.59
CA PHE A 56 -1.08 3.82 -9.65
C PHE A 56 -1.82 3.17 -10.85
N LEU A 57 -1.69 1.85 -11.04
CA LEU A 57 -2.44 1.12 -12.05
C LEU A 57 -3.96 1.25 -11.87
N GLU A 58 -4.47 1.43 -10.66
CA GLU A 58 -5.91 1.65 -10.43
C GLU A 58 -6.40 2.99 -11.00
N VAL A 59 -5.53 4.01 -10.95
CA VAL A 59 -5.78 5.29 -11.62
C VAL A 59 -5.87 5.06 -13.13
N ILE A 60 -4.96 4.27 -13.69
CA ILE A 60 -4.97 3.92 -15.12
C ILE A 60 -6.22 3.10 -15.47
N HIS A 61 -6.65 2.15 -14.64
CA HIS A 61 -7.86 1.38 -14.87
C HIS A 61 -9.11 2.28 -14.92
N GLY A 62 -9.17 3.28 -14.04
CA GLY A 62 -10.21 4.31 -14.04
C GLY A 62 -10.15 5.22 -15.29
N ALA A 63 -8.95 5.61 -15.71
CA ALA A 63 -8.74 6.45 -16.90
C ALA A 63 -9.11 5.74 -18.21
N LEU A 64 -8.81 4.44 -18.31
CA LEU A 64 -9.14 3.61 -19.47
C LEU A 64 -10.61 3.15 -19.48
N GLY A 65 -11.39 3.46 -18.44
CA GLY A 65 -12.78 3.00 -18.31
C GLY A 65 -12.91 1.49 -18.09
N ILE A 66 -11.84 0.82 -17.65
CA ILE A 66 -11.85 -0.59 -17.25
C ILE A 66 -12.71 -0.76 -15.99
N VAL A 67 -12.84 0.29 -15.16
CA VAL A 67 -13.67 0.32 -13.95
C VAL A 67 -14.66 1.49 -14.05
N PRO A 68 -15.95 1.30 -13.70
CA PRO A 68 -16.99 2.31 -13.91
C PRO A 68 -16.92 3.50 -12.93
N SER A 69 -16.07 3.43 -11.90
CA SER A 69 -15.91 4.47 -10.87
C SER A 69 -15.15 5.72 -11.35
N GLY A 70 -14.55 5.68 -12.55
CA GLY A 70 -13.75 6.79 -13.09
C GLY A 70 -12.38 6.94 -12.41
N VAL A 71 -11.65 7.99 -12.81
CA VAL A 71 -10.23 8.19 -12.45
C VAL A 71 -10.00 9.06 -11.19
N LEU A 72 -10.92 9.96 -10.87
CA LEU A 72 -10.69 11.01 -9.87
C LEU A 72 -10.50 10.46 -8.45
N PHE A 73 -11.37 9.53 -8.02
CA PHE A 73 -11.30 8.96 -6.67
C PHE A 73 -10.03 8.11 -6.45
N PRO A 74 -9.68 7.15 -7.33
CA PRO A 74 -8.42 6.41 -7.21
C PRO A 74 -7.20 7.35 -7.21
N PHE A 75 -7.21 8.40 -8.04
CA PHE A 75 -6.12 9.36 -8.08
C PHE A 75 -5.93 10.11 -6.76
N MET A 76 -7.02 10.60 -6.15
CA MET A 76 -6.95 11.30 -4.87
C MET A 76 -6.49 10.38 -3.73
N GLN A 77 -6.99 9.14 -3.70
CA GLN A 77 -6.61 8.15 -2.68
C GLN A 77 -5.14 7.74 -2.81
N TRP A 78 -4.73 7.39 -4.03
CA TRP A 78 -3.34 7.05 -4.33
C TRP A 78 -2.41 8.22 -4.07
N GLY A 79 -2.75 9.43 -4.53
CA GLY A 79 -1.94 10.62 -4.39
C GLY A 79 -1.69 10.99 -2.92
N GLY A 80 -2.73 10.94 -2.08
CA GLY A 80 -2.61 11.21 -0.65
C GLY A 80 -1.67 10.21 0.06
N ARG A 81 -1.84 8.91 -0.20
CA ARG A 81 -1.03 7.86 0.42
C ARG A 81 0.42 7.86 -0.09
N THR A 82 0.60 8.04 -1.38
CA THR A 82 1.92 8.07 -2.02
C THR A 82 2.72 9.29 -1.59
N HIS A 83 2.08 10.46 -1.44
CA HIS A 83 2.75 11.64 -0.91
C HIS A 83 3.24 11.41 0.52
N PHE A 84 2.40 10.83 1.39
CA PHE A 84 2.80 10.50 2.75
C PHE A 84 3.99 9.54 2.78
N VAL A 85 3.94 8.40 2.08
CA VAL A 85 5.01 7.39 2.17
C VAL A 85 6.27 7.76 1.38
N LEU A 86 6.14 8.11 0.10
CA LEU A 86 7.31 8.33 -0.76
C LEU A 86 7.96 9.70 -0.57
N ALA A 87 7.16 10.75 -0.35
CA ALA A 87 7.68 12.11 -0.25
C ALA A 87 8.08 12.50 1.17
N ILE A 88 7.41 11.95 2.20
CA ILE A 88 7.68 12.29 3.60
C ILE A 88 8.43 11.17 4.31
N VAL A 89 7.77 10.03 4.56
CA VAL A 89 8.32 8.96 5.41
C VAL A 89 9.62 8.39 4.85
N ARG A 90 9.70 8.17 3.53
CA ARG A 90 10.92 7.65 2.90
C ARG A 90 12.09 8.63 2.90
N GLN A 91 11.84 9.94 2.92
CA GLN A 91 12.89 10.96 2.81
C GLN A 91 13.46 11.36 4.18
N ILE A 92 12.71 11.16 5.26
CA ILE A 92 13.06 11.63 6.60
C ILE A 92 13.21 10.42 7.52
N VAL A 93 14.44 10.03 7.84
CA VAL A 93 14.76 8.84 8.64
C VAL A 93 14.17 8.95 10.05
N GLU A 94 14.15 10.16 10.63
CA GLU A 94 13.58 10.43 11.95
C GLU A 94 12.06 10.15 11.99
N VAL A 95 11.37 10.28 10.86
CA VAL A 95 9.93 9.98 10.76
C VAL A 95 9.68 8.49 10.68
N GLN A 96 10.63 7.70 10.15
CA GLN A 96 10.49 6.24 9.98
C GLN A 96 10.35 5.50 11.31
N GLU A 97 11.05 5.99 12.34
CA GLU A 97 11.04 5.44 13.69
C GLU A 97 9.82 5.89 14.51
N LEU A 98 8.94 6.75 13.97
CA LEU A 98 7.78 7.21 14.72
C LEU A 98 6.70 6.12 14.82
N PRO A 99 6.06 5.95 16.00
CA PRO A 99 4.93 5.03 16.18
C PRO A 99 3.76 5.27 15.20
N SER A 100 3.64 6.49 14.67
CA SER A 100 2.65 6.83 13.65
C SER A 100 2.82 6.02 12.36
N VAL A 101 4.06 5.66 11.99
CA VAL A 101 4.33 4.86 10.80
C VAL A 101 3.82 3.44 11.00
N PHE A 102 4.08 2.85 12.17
CA PHE A 102 3.53 1.54 12.53
C PHE A 102 2.00 1.52 12.42
N ILE A 103 1.33 2.47 13.08
CA ILE A 103 -0.15 2.53 13.08
C ILE A 103 -0.68 2.68 11.66
N THR A 104 -0.06 3.55 10.86
CA THR A 104 -0.47 3.82 9.48
C THR A 104 -0.29 2.57 8.61
N PHE A 105 0.86 1.90 8.68
CA PHE A 105 1.14 0.72 7.87
C PHE A 105 0.24 -0.45 8.24
N VAL A 106 -0.01 -0.68 9.52
CA VAL A 106 -0.97 -1.71 9.96
C VAL A 106 -2.38 -1.38 9.47
N ALA A 107 -2.83 -0.14 9.63
CA ALA A 107 -4.17 0.27 9.19
C ALA A 107 -4.34 0.15 7.68
N TRP A 108 -3.32 0.52 6.89
CA TRP A 108 -3.37 0.40 5.43
C TRP A 108 -3.35 -1.05 4.98
N SER A 109 -2.48 -1.88 5.56
CA SER A 109 -2.48 -3.29 5.20
C SER A 109 -3.82 -3.97 5.51
N ILE A 110 -4.48 -3.64 6.62
CA ILE A 110 -5.81 -4.18 6.94
C ILE A 110 -6.88 -3.69 5.94
N ALA A 111 -6.77 -2.47 5.43
CA ALA A 111 -7.74 -1.90 4.49
C ALA A 111 -7.63 -2.49 3.06
N GLU A 112 -6.46 -2.98 2.69
CA GLU A 112 -6.15 -3.48 1.34
C GLU A 112 -6.22 -5.02 1.20
N ILE A 113 -6.35 -5.73 2.33
CA ILE A 113 -6.58 -7.18 2.39
C ILE A 113 -8.09 -7.45 2.34
#